data_AF-A0A423XJP3-F1
#
_entry.id   AF-A0A423XJP3-F1
#
_cell.length_a   1.000
_cell.length_b   1.000
_cell.length_c   1.000
_cell.angle_alpha   90.00
_cell.angle_beta   90.00
_cell.angle_gamma   90.00
#
_symmetry.space_group_name_H-M   'P 1'
#
loop_
_entity.id
_entity.type
_entity.pdbx_description
1 polymer ?
#
loop_
_entity_poly.entity_id
_entity_poly.type
_entity_poly.pdbx_seq_one_letter_code
_entity_poly.pdbx_strand_id
1 'polypeptide(L)'
;MSAFDTAVADSKKLTSKPSNEELLDLYALYKIAQGEDISSAPAPGMFDLKGKAKKNAWQKRVDEGVTPSQAKEEYVALVETLKTKYGYDANKQPEAVGN
;
A
#
# COMPACT_ATOMS: atom_id res chain seq x y z
N MET A 1 -7.53 -11.70 -13.59
CA MET A 1 -7.19 -10.71 -12.54
C MET A 1 -6.59 -11.50 -11.39
N SER A 2 -5.38 -11.19 -10.93
CA SER A 2 -4.82 -11.86 -9.76
C SER A 2 -5.48 -11.35 -8.47
N ALA A 3 -5.41 -12.12 -7.38
CA ALA A 3 -5.95 -11.68 -6.08
C ALA A 3 -5.33 -10.34 -5.64
N PHE A 4 -4.05 -10.13 -5.94
CA PHE A 4 -3.36 -8.87 -5.71
C PHE A 4 -3.93 -7.72 -6.55
N ASP A 5 -4.13 -7.90 -7.86
CA ASP A 5 -4.70 -6.85 -8.72
C ASP A 5 -6.10 -6.44 -8.25
N THR A 6 -6.91 -7.42 -7.83
CA THR A 6 -8.23 -7.18 -7.26
C THR A 6 -8.11 -6.41 -5.94
N ALA A 7 -7.23 -6.82 -5.02
CA ALA A 7 -7.01 -6.10 -3.77
C ALA A 7 -6.51 -4.66 -4.00
N VAL A 8 -5.67 -4.43 -5.02
CA VAL A 8 -5.19 -3.09 -5.39
C VAL A 8 -6.34 -2.21 -5.91
N ALA A 9 -7.27 -2.79 -6.67
CA ALA A 9 -8.48 -2.08 -7.09
C ALA A 9 -9.40 -1.80 -5.90
N ASP A 10 -9.57 -2.79 -5.02
CA ASP A 10 -10.50 -2.72 -3.90
C ASP A 10 -10.04 -1.80 -2.77
N SER A 11 -8.73 -1.65 -2.56
CA SER A 11 -8.18 -0.71 -1.57
C SER A 11 -8.57 0.74 -1.86
N LYS A 12 -8.87 1.07 -3.12
CA LYS A 12 -9.37 2.38 -3.55
C LYS A 12 -10.89 2.55 -3.39
N LYS A 13 -11.60 1.46 -3.09
CA LYS A 13 -13.05 1.41 -2.95
C LYS A 13 -13.51 1.33 -1.50
N LEU A 14 -12.58 1.50 -0.55
CA LEU A 14 -12.92 1.62 0.86
C LEU A 14 -13.80 2.85 1.08
N THR A 15 -14.84 2.69 1.89
CA THR A 15 -15.82 3.76 2.14
C THR A 15 -15.26 4.83 3.08
N SER A 16 -14.32 4.45 3.94
CA SER A 16 -13.60 5.36 4.83
C SER A 16 -12.09 5.30 4.59
N LYS A 17 -11.39 6.40 4.90
CA LYS A 17 -9.95 6.49 4.75
C LYS A 17 -9.23 5.67 5.84
N PRO A 18 -8.31 4.74 5.46
CA PRO A 18 -7.47 4.04 6.43
C PRO A 18 -6.56 4.97 7.23
N SER A 19 -6.01 4.46 8.34
CA SER A 19 -5.01 5.17 9.12
C SER A 19 -3.75 5.44 8.28
N ASN A 20 -2.94 6.45 8.66
CA ASN A 20 -1.69 6.71 7.96
C ASN A 20 -0.74 5.50 8.00
N GLU A 21 -0.73 4.74 9.09
CA GLU A 21 0.09 3.55 9.24
C GLU A 21 -0.33 2.45 8.26
N GLU A 22 -1.63 2.19 8.14
CA GLU A 22 -2.17 1.22 7.19
C GLU A 22 -1.91 1.64 5.73
N LEU A 23 -1.98 2.94 5.44
CA LEU A 23 -1.62 3.47 4.12
C LEU A 23 -0.13 3.28 3.80
N LEU A 24 0.73 3.41 4.80
CA LEU A 24 2.18 3.19 4.65
C LEU A 24 2.49 1.70 4.46
N ASP A 25 1.81 0.81 5.18
CA ASP A 25 1.92 -0.65 4.98
C ASP A 25 1.45 -1.06 3.59
N LEU A 26 0.28 -0.60 3.15
CA LEU A 26 -0.20 -0.84 1.78
C LEU A 26 0.81 -0.34 0.75
N TYR A 27 1.40 0.84 0.95
CA TYR A 27 2.43 1.37 0.06
C TYR A 27 3.67 0.47 0.02
N ALA A 28 4.23 0.11 1.18
CA ALA A 28 5.42 -0.71 1.29
C ALA A 28 5.24 -2.08 0.60
N LEU A 29 4.16 -2.78 0.95
CA LEU A 29 3.82 -4.09 0.38
C LEU A 29 3.60 -3.99 -1.13
N TYR A 30 2.91 -2.95 -1.61
CA TYR A 30 2.70 -2.74 -3.04
C TYR A 30 4.01 -2.59 -3.81
N LYS A 31 4.96 -1.78 -3.30
CA LYS A 31 6.26 -1.56 -3.97
C LYS A 31 7.09 -2.86 -4.05
N ILE A 32 7.12 -3.64 -2.98
CA ILE A 32 7.80 -4.94 -2.94
C ILE A 32 7.12 -5.96 -3.85
N ALA A 33 5.78 -6.02 -3.84
CA ALA A 33 4.98 -6.91 -4.69
C ALA A 33 5.22 -6.66 -6.19
N GLN A 34 5.50 -5.41 -6.57
CA GLN A 34 5.87 -5.04 -7.95
C GLN A 34 7.33 -5.36 -8.29
N GLY A 35 8.13 -5.83 -7.32
CA GLY A 35 9.54 -6.10 -7.50
C GLY A 35 10.38 -4.84 -7.69
N GLU A 36 9.90 -3.68 -7.22
CA GLU A 36 10.69 -2.46 -7.28
C GLU A 36 11.86 -2.52 -6.29
N ASP A 37 13.00 -1.96 -6.68
CA ASP A 37 14.17 -1.81 -5.83
C ASP A 37 14.10 -0.48 -5.07
N ILE A 38 14.15 -0.56 -3.74
CA ILE A 38 14.15 0.61 -2.86
C ILE A 38 15.36 1.52 -3.07
N SER A 39 16.49 0.96 -3.53
CA SER A 39 17.71 1.70 -3.82
C SER A 39 17.53 2.64 -5.01
N SER A 40 16.63 2.27 -5.93
CA SER A 40 16.26 3.10 -7.09
C SER A 40 15.26 4.19 -6.73
N ALA A 41 14.69 4.18 -5.52
CA ALA A 41 13.72 5.18 -5.09
C ALA A 41 14.43 6.50 -4.70
N PRO A 42 14.01 7.64 -5.29
CA PRO A 42 14.63 8.94 -5.00
C PRO A 42 14.59 9.23 -3.51
N ALA A 43 15.70 9.75 -2.98
CA ALA A 43 15.75 10.17 -1.59
C ALA A 43 14.75 11.31 -1.36
N PRO A 44 13.84 11.20 -0.38
CA PRO A 44 12.91 12.27 -0.08
C PRO A 44 13.66 13.50 0.40
N GLY A 45 13.21 14.68 -0.02
CA GLY A 45 13.81 15.96 0.37
C GLY A 45 13.79 16.20 1.88
N MET A 46 14.63 17.12 2.37
CA MET A 46 14.77 17.38 3.82
C MET A 46 13.44 17.69 4.52
N PHE A 47 12.52 18.38 3.83
CA PHE A 47 11.20 18.75 4.35
C PHE A 47 10.06 17.80 3.94
N ASP A 48 10.34 16.76 3.15
CA ASP A 48 9.32 15.79 2.71
C ASP A 48 9.11 14.68 3.76
N LEU A 49 8.36 15.01 4.81
CA LEU A 49 8.04 14.07 5.88
C LEU A 49 7.21 12.88 5.39
N LYS A 50 6.34 13.07 4.39
CA LYS A 50 5.49 12.01 3.83
C LYS A 50 6.32 11.03 3.00
N GLY A 51 7.19 11.53 2.12
CA GLY A 51 8.11 10.70 1.36
C GLY A 51 9.09 9.95 2.26
N LYS A 52 9.59 10.59 3.32
CA LYS A 52 10.39 9.92 4.36
C LYS A 52 9.63 8.76 5.01
N ALA A 53 8.39 8.98 5.45
CA ALA A 53 7.58 7.93 6.05
C ALA A 53 7.34 6.75 5.09
N LYS A 54 7.01 7.03 3.83
CA LYS A 54 6.83 6.02 2.78
C LYS A 54 8.10 5.21 2.53
N LYS A 55 9.25 5.87 2.37
CA LYS A 55 10.53 5.20 2.16
C LYS A 55 10.93 4.37 3.37
N ASN A 56 10.72 4.88 4.59
CA ASN A 56 11.02 4.15 5.82
C ASN A 56 10.15 2.90 5.98
N ALA A 57 8.84 3.00 5.72
CA ALA A 57 7.94 1.86 5.77
C ALA A 57 8.32 0.77 4.75
N TRP A 58 8.67 1.19 3.53
CA TRP A 58 9.17 0.27 2.51
C TRP A 58 10.49 -0.38 2.92
N GLN A 59 11.46 0.40 3.41
CA GLN A 59 12.76 -0.11 3.85
C GLN A 59 12.61 -1.13 4.96
N LYS A 60 11.75 -0.87 5.96
CA LYS A 60 11.47 -1.80 7.04
C LYS A 60 11.05 -3.17 6.52
N ARG A 61 10.11 -3.22 5.55
CA ARG A 61 9.63 -4.48 4.96
C ARG A 61 10.72 -5.18 4.13
N VAL A 62 11.58 -4.44 3.46
CA VAL A 62 12.75 -5.00 2.74
C VAL A 62 13.76 -5.58 3.71
N ASP A 63 14.05 -4.89 4.82
CA ASP A 63 14.97 -5.34 5.87
C ASP A 63 14.46 -6.59 6.60
N GLU A 64 13.14 -6.73 6.72
CA GLU A 64 12.47 -7.95 7.21
C GLU A 64 12.59 -9.13 6.21
N GLY A 65 13.09 -8.91 5.00
CA GLY A 65 13.27 -9.94 3.98
C GLY A 65 11.98 -10.32 3.25
N VAL A 66 10.96 -9.45 3.25
CA VAL A 66 9.69 -9.72 2.56
C VAL A 66 9.92 -9.86 1.06
N THR A 67 9.57 -11.02 0.51
CA THR A 67 9.67 -11.29 -0.93
C THR A 67 8.47 -10.73 -1.70
N PRO A 68 8.56 -10.53 -3.03
CA PRO A 68 7.43 -10.08 -3.84
C PRO A 68 6.18 -10.97 -3.73
N SER A 69 6.35 -12.28 -3.56
CA SER A 69 5.22 -13.20 -3.37
C SER A 69 4.56 -13.01 -2.01
N GLN A 70 5.34 -12.94 -0.94
CA GLN A 70 4.83 -12.68 0.41
C GLN A 70 4.15 -11.32 0.49
N ALA A 71 4.74 -10.29 -0.11
CA ALA A 71 4.16 -8.95 -0.16
C ALA A 71 2.77 -8.94 -0.81
N LYS A 72 2.54 -9.74 -1.87
CA LYS A 72 1.23 -9.88 -2.49
C LYS A 72 0.22 -10.53 -1.54
N GLU A 73 0.61 -11.60 -0.87
CA GLU A 73 -0.26 -12.31 0.09
C GLU A 73 -0.64 -11.41 1.28
N GLU A 74 0.36 -10.75 1.88
CA GLU A 74 0.14 -9.79 2.97
C GLU A 74 -0.71 -8.60 2.54
N TYR A 75 -0.51 -8.08 1.32
CA TYR A 75 -1.30 -6.98 0.80
C TYR A 75 -2.77 -7.36 0.66
N VAL A 76 -3.06 -8.55 0.13
CA VAL A 76 -4.43 -9.07 0.02
C VAL A 76 -5.06 -9.20 1.40
N ALA A 77 -4.35 -9.82 2.36
CA ALA A 77 -4.85 -9.99 3.73
C ALA A 77 -5.12 -8.65 4.43
N LEU A 78 -4.24 -7.66 4.22
CA LEU A 78 -4.42 -6.31 4.76
C LEU A 78 -5.66 -5.65 4.16
N VAL A 79 -5.85 -5.70 2.84
CA VAL A 79 -7.03 -5.11 2.18
C VAL A 79 -8.32 -5.74 2.69
N GLU A 80 -8.40 -7.07 2.84
CA GLU A 80 -9.59 -7.73 3.41
C GLU A 80 -9.90 -7.25 4.84
N THR A 81 -8.86 -7.06 5.66
CA THR A 81 -9.00 -6.48 7.00
C THR A 81 -9.53 -5.04 6.92
N LEU A 82 -9.01 -4.24 6.00
CA LEU A 82 -9.43 -2.85 5.82
C LEU A 82 -10.87 -2.75 5.29
N LYS A 83 -11.30 -3.63 4.39
CA LYS A 83 -12.70 -3.71 3.94
C LYS A 83 -13.66 -3.91 5.12
N THR A 84 -13.28 -4.79 6.05
CA THR A 84 -14.08 -5.05 7.26
C THR A 84 -14.08 -3.86 8.20
N LYS A 85 -12.93 -3.19 8.38
CA LYS A 85 -12.76 -2.09 9.34
C LYS A 85 -13.32 -0.75 8.87
N TYR A 86 -13.17 -0.44 7.58
CA TYR A 86 -13.49 0.87 6.99
C TYR A 86 -14.71 0.84 6.06
N GLY A 87 -15.30 -0.34 5.87
CA GLY A 87 -16.35 -0.59 4.91
C GLY A 87 -15.83 -0.63 3.47
N TYR A 88 -16.53 -1.37 2.62
CA TYR A 88 -16.18 -1.59 1.22
C TYR A 88 -17.42 -1.48 0.35
N ASP A 89 -17.31 -0.74 -0.74
CA ASP A 89 -18.35 -0.64 -1.75
C ASP A 89 -17.76 -0.94 -3.13
N ALA A 90 -18.11 -2.10 -3.69
CA ALA A 90 -17.64 -2.56 -4.99
C ALA A 90 -18.00 -1.60 -6.14
N ASN A 91 -19.06 -0.82 -5.97
CA ASN A 91 -19.58 0.15 -6.95
C ASN A 91 -19.01 1.56 -6.73
N LYS A 92 -18.27 1.79 -5.63
CA LYS A 92 -17.60 3.07 -5.40
C LYS A 92 -16.61 3.32 -6.54
N GLN A 93 -16.81 4.41 -7.27
CA GLN A 93 -15.79 4.90 -8.19
C GLN A 93 -14.63 5.45 -7.36
N PRO A 94 -13.36 5.11 -7.68
CA PRO A 94 -12.22 5.67 -6.98
C PRO A 94 -12.34 7.19 -7.03
N GLU A 95 -12.50 7.81 -5.86
CA GLU A 95 -12.50 9.27 -5.78
C GLU A 95 -11.16 9.74 -6.36
N ALA A 96 -11.20 10.59 -7.38
CA ALA A 96 -10.00 11.24 -7.88
C ALA A 96 -9.39 12.00 -6.70
N VAL A 97 -8.30 11.47 -6.15
CA VAL A 97 -7.57 12.14 -5.07
C VAL A 97 -7.12 13.47 -5.67
N GLY A 98 -7.80 14.54 -5.26
CA GLY A 98 -7.86 15.82 -5.96
C GLY A 98 -6.50 16.49 -6.20
N ASN A 99 -6.52 17.31 -7.25
CA ASN A 99 -5.48 18.18 -7.82
C ASN A 99 -4.48 18.79 -6.84
#